data_AF-A0AAW2RQF0-F1
#
_entry.id   AF-A0AAW2RQF0-F1
#
_cell.length_a   1.000
_cell.length_b   1.000
_cell.length_c   1.000
_cell.angle_alpha   90.00
_cell.angle_beta   90.00
_cell.angle_gamma   90.00
#
_symmetry.space_group_name_H-M   'P 1'
#
loop_
_entity.id
_entity.type
_entity.pdbx_description
1 polymer ?
#
loop_
_entity_poly.entity_id
_entity_poly.type
_entity_poly.pdbx_seq_one_letter_code
_entity_poly.pdbx_strand_id
1 'polypeptide(L)'
;MADDLKFVASQFRRLHSKQLRHTFRFYSQQWRTWAACFIQAAWRRYCRKKLEESLREENRLQDALAKGTTSSPSLGATIYASRFAANALRALRRNSARKTRMPERISPMLLQKPAEPDFTAEEK
;
A
#
# COMPACT_ATOMS: atom_id res chain seq x y z
N MET A 1 35.64 -31.53 23.51
CA MET A 1 35.99 -30.20 22.96
C MET A 1 35.05 -29.72 21.86
N ALA A 2 34.59 -30.58 20.94
CA ALA A 2 33.64 -30.16 19.90
C ALA A 2 32.26 -29.74 20.47
N ASP A 3 31.82 -30.34 21.57
CA ASP A 3 30.47 -30.11 22.13
C ASP A 3 30.33 -28.75 22.81
N ASP A 4 31.39 -28.26 23.48
CA ASP A 4 31.42 -26.90 24.03
C ASP A 4 31.31 -25.84 22.93
N LEU A 5 31.99 -26.05 21.81
CA LEU A 5 31.92 -25.13 20.67
C LEU A 5 30.52 -25.13 20.06
N LYS A 6 29.89 -26.30 19.93
CA LYS A 6 28.48 -26.41 19.48
C LYS A 6 27.53 -25.72 20.45
N PHE A 7 27.74 -25.88 21.77
CA PHE A 7 26.95 -25.23 22.81
C PHE A 7 27.08 -23.71 22.70
N VAL A 8 28.29 -23.17 22.66
CA VAL A 8 28.54 -21.72 22.52
C VAL A 8 27.95 -21.19 21.21
N ALA A 9 28.13 -21.89 20.09
CA ALA A 9 27.57 -21.51 18.80
C ALA A 9 26.03 -21.50 18.81
N SER A 10 25.39 -22.47 19.47
CA SER A 10 23.94 -22.53 19.61
C SER A 10 23.38 -21.39 20.48
N GLN A 11 24.04 -21.08 21.60
CA GLN A 11 23.65 -19.98 22.49
C GLN A 11 23.79 -18.64 21.78
N PHE A 12 24.90 -18.43 21.06
CA PHE A 12 25.15 -17.21 20.30
C PHE A 12 24.10 -16.99 19.20
N ARG A 13 23.78 -18.05 18.44
CA ARG A 13 22.75 -18.02 17.40
C ARG A 13 21.37 -17.70 17.96
N ARG A 14 21.03 -18.27 19.12
CA ARG A 14 19.73 -18.06 19.80
C ARG A 14 19.59 -16.62 20.31
N LEU A 15 20.62 -16.10 20.97
CA LEU A 15 20.64 -14.74 21.53
C LEU A 15 20.56 -13.67 20.43
N HIS A 16 21.28 -13.85 19.32
CA HIS A 16 21.31 -12.87 18.22
C HIS A 16 20.30 -13.15 17.10
N SER A 17 19.38 -14.11 17.27
CA SER A 17 18.44 -14.54 16.22
C SER A 17 17.65 -13.40 15.57
N LYS A 18 17.20 -12.40 16.34
CA LYS A 18 16.51 -11.22 15.79
C LYS A 18 17.42 -10.33 14.94
N GLN A 19 18.62 -10.04 15.45
CA GLN A 19 19.60 -9.20 14.76
C GLN A 19 20.11 -9.90 13.49
N LEU A 20 20.41 -11.20 13.57
CA LEU A 20 20.78 -12.03 12.43
C LEU A 20 19.67 -12.02 11.38
N ARG A 21 18.41 -12.29 11.75
CA ARG A 21 17.27 -12.20 10.82
C ARG A 21 17.17 -10.83 10.15
N HIS A 22 17.37 -9.74 10.90
CA HIS A 22 17.37 -8.39 10.35
C HIS A 22 18.52 -8.20 9.36
N THR A 23 19.75 -8.57 9.72
CA THR A 23 20.93 -8.50 8.86
C THR A 23 20.73 -9.31 7.58
N PHE A 24 20.25 -10.56 7.68
CA PHE A 24 19.97 -11.39 6.50
C PHE A 24 18.89 -10.80 5.60
N ARG A 25 17.80 -10.26 6.17
CA ARG A 25 16.77 -9.55 5.39
C ARG A 25 17.34 -8.30 4.73
N PHE A 26 18.16 -7.54 5.46
CA PHE A 26 18.73 -6.28 5.00
C PHE A 26 19.77 -6.47 3.90
N TYR A 27 20.61 -7.51 3.97
CA TYR A 27 21.64 -7.81 2.96
C TYR A 27 21.18 -8.77 1.86
N SER A 28 20.03 -9.43 2.00
CA SER A 28 19.49 -10.30 0.95
C SER A 28 18.94 -9.50 -0.23
N GLN A 29 19.49 -9.76 -1.40
CA GLN A 29 19.04 -9.13 -2.64
C GLN A 29 17.58 -9.49 -3.00
N GLN A 30 17.13 -10.71 -2.67
CA GLN A 30 15.76 -11.14 -2.90
C GLN A 30 14.77 -10.34 -2.06
N TRP A 31 15.07 -10.12 -0.78
CA TRP A 31 14.24 -9.32 0.13
C TRP A 31 14.20 -7.84 -0.29
N ARG A 32 15.34 -7.28 -0.74
CA ARG A 32 15.42 -5.91 -1.27
C ARG A 32 14.53 -5.73 -2.50
N THR A 33 14.66 -6.61 -3.49
CA THR A 33 13.85 -6.57 -4.71
C THR A 33 12.37 -6.73 -4.41
N TRP A 34 12.02 -7.69 -3.56
CA TRP A 34 10.64 -7.90 -3.11
C TRP A 34 10.04 -6.64 -2.49
N ALA A 35 10.76 -6.01 -1.55
CA ALA A 35 10.31 -4.79 -0.88
C ALA A 35 10.15 -3.61 -1.86
N ALA A 36 11.10 -3.41 -2.77
CA ALA A 36 11.04 -2.35 -3.78
C ALA A 36 9.80 -2.50 -4.66
N CYS A 37 9.57 -3.70 -5.20
CA CYS A 37 8.42 -3.98 -6.04
C CYS A 37 7.09 -3.89 -5.27
N PHE A 38 7.06 -4.30 -4.00
CA PHE A 38 5.88 -4.15 -3.14
C PHE A 38 5.49 -2.68 -2.98
N ILE A 39 6.45 -1.81 -2.66
CA ILE A 39 6.23 -0.36 -2.54
C ILE A 39 5.77 0.22 -3.88
N GLN A 40 6.41 -0.15 -5.00
CA GLN A 40 6.02 0.29 -6.33
C GLN A 40 4.59 -0.12 -6.69
N ALA A 41 4.19 -1.36 -6.39
CA ALA A 41 2.84 -1.84 -6.66
C ALA A 41 1.79 -1.06 -5.86
N ALA A 42 2.09 -0.77 -4.58
CA ALA A 42 1.24 0.07 -3.74
C ALA A 42 1.11 1.50 -4.31
N TRP A 43 2.22 2.09 -4.75
CA TRP A 43 2.22 3.41 -5.38
C TRP A 43 1.42 3.45 -6.68
N ARG A 44 1.66 2.50 -7.60
CA ARG A 44 0.90 2.42 -8.87
C ARG A 44 -0.60 2.28 -8.62
N ARG A 45 -1.00 1.50 -7.60
CA ARG A 45 -2.41 1.40 -7.19
C ARG A 45 -2.96 2.73 -6.68
N TYR A 46 -2.19 3.44 -5.86
CA TYR A 46 -2.57 4.77 -5.39
C TYR A 46 -2.74 5.77 -6.54
N CYS A 47 -1.77 5.84 -7.46
CA CYS A 47 -1.82 6.73 -8.62
C CYS A 47 -3.03 6.45 -9.52
N ARG A 48 -3.31 5.18 -9.85
CA ARG A 48 -4.49 4.81 -10.64
C ARG A 48 -5.78 5.27 -9.97
N LYS A 49 -5.92 5.00 -8.67
CA LYS A 49 -7.08 5.44 -7.88
C LYS A 49 -7.21 6.96 -7.89
N LYS A 50 -6.11 7.70 -7.75
CA LYS A 50 -6.12 9.17 -7.77
C LYS A 50 -6.56 9.72 -9.12
N LEU A 51 -6.13 9.11 -10.23
CA LEU A 51 -6.52 9.49 -11.58
C LEU A 51 -8.01 9.18 -11.87
N GLU A 52 -8.50 8.01 -11.44
CA GLU A 52 -9.92 7.68 -11.54
C GLU A 52 -10.78 8.65 -10.72
N GLU A 53 -10.32 9.05 -9.54
CA GLU A 53 -11.01 10.04 -8.72
C GLU A 53 -11.06 11.42 -9.37
N SER A 54 -9.99 11.87 -10.04
CA SER A 54 -10.00 13.15 -10.76
C SER A 54 -10.92 13.13 -11.97
N LEU A 55 -10.89 12.05 -12.77
CA LEU A 55 -11.78 11.90 -13.93
C LEU A 55 -13.26 11.82 -13.52
N ARG A 56 -13.57 11.13 -12.42
CA ARG A 56 -14.94 11.09 -11.89
C ARG A 56 -15.40 12.46 -11.39
N GLU A 57 -14.50 13.26 -10.84
CA GLU A 57 -14.82 14.62 -10.41
C GLU A 57 -15.08 15.52 -11.62
N GLU A 58 -14.24 15.45 -12.66
CA GLU A 58 -14.42 16.22 -13.89
C GLU A 58 -15.74 15.90 -14.59
N ASN A 59 -16.08 14.61 -14.77
CA ASN A 59 -17.36 14.19 -15.34
C ASN A 59 -18.55 14.72 -14.53
N ARG A 60 -18.45 14.72 -13.19
CA ARG A 60 -19.49 15.28 -12.32
C ARG A 60 -19.65 16.78 -12.48
N LEU A 61 -18.55 17.51 -12.69
CA LEU A 61 -18.58 18.94 -12.95
C LEU A 61 -19.21 19.23 -14.32
N GLN A 62 -18.89 18.44 -15.35
CA GLN A 62 -19.50 18.55 -16.67
C GLN A 62 -21.00 18.26 -16.64
N ASP A 63 -21.42 17.20 -15.95
CA ASP A 63 -22.85 16.87 -15.75
C ASP A 63 -23.59 18.00 -15.01
N ALA A 64 -22.96 18.60 -14.01
CA ALA A 64 -23.53 19.73 -13.27
C ALA A 64 -23.66 20.98 -14.14
N LEU A 65 -22.67 21.26 -14.99
CA LEU A 65 -22.70 22.38 -15.93
C LEU A 65 -23.81 22.19 -16.98
N ALA A 66 -23.94 20.99 -17.54
CA ALA A 66 -24.99 20.66 -18.50
C ALA A 66 -26.39 20.79 -17.88
N LYS A 67 -26.56 20.43 -16.61
CA LYS A 67 -27.83 20.58 -15.87
C LYS A 67 -28.09 22.02 -15.39
N GLY A 68 -27.05 22.80 -15.13
CA GLY A 68 -27.13 24.18 -14.64
C GLY A 68 -27.41 25.22 -15.73
N THR A 69 -27.51 24.82 -16.99
CA THR A 69 -27.75 25.76 -18.11
C THR A 69 -29.16 26.40 -18.06
N THR A 70 -30.06 25.92 -17.20
CA THR A 70 -31.45 26.43 -17.08
C THR A 70 -31.64 27.57 -16.06
N SER A 71 -30.67 27.85 -15.19
CA SER A 71 -30.69 29.01 -14.29
C SER A 71 -29.26 29.39 -13.98
N SER A 72 -28.83 30.63 -14.28
CA SER A 72 -27.42 31.02 -14.17
C SER A 72 -27.10 31.59 -12.79
N PRO A 73 -26.59 30.80 -11.82
CA PRO A 73 -25.91 31.35 -10.65
C PRO A 73 -24.57 31.96 -11.08
N SER A 74 -24.11 32.99 -10.37
CA SER A 74 -22.82 33.61 -10.68
C SER A 74 -21.70 32.58 -10.64
N LEU A 75 -20.74 32.67 -11.58
CA LEU A 75 -19.60 31.76 -11.70
C LEU A 75 -18.89 31.55 -10.35
N GLY A 76 -18.76 32.61 -9.55
CA GLY A 76 -18.19 32.58 -8.21
C GLY A 76 -18.99 31.72 -7.22
N ALA A 77 -20.32 31.79 -7.24
CA ALA A 77 -21.19 30.97 -6.39
C ALA A 77 -21.06 29.48 -6.74
N THR A 78 -21.01 29.15 -8.03
CA THR A 78 -20.85 27.76 -8.51
C THR A 78 -19.50 27.17 -8.09
N ILE A 79 -18.41 27.93 -8.21
CA ILE A 79 -17.07 27.49 -7.78
C ILE A 79 -17.05 27.24 -6.27
N TYR A 80 -17.66 28.13 -5.48
CA TYR A 80 -17.68 28.00 -4.03
C TYR A 80 -18.53 26.80 -3.56
N ALA A 81 -19.74 26.66 -4.10
CA ALA A 81 -20.61 25.52 -3.81
C ALA A 81 -19.96 24.19 -4.22
N SER A 82 -19.24 24.16 -5.33
CA SER A 82 -18.48 22.98 -5.77
C SER A 82 -17.37 22.61 -4.78
N ARG A 83 -16.61 23.59 -4.28
CA ARG A 83 -15.58 23.34 -3.25
C ARG A 83 -16.20 22.82 -1.94
N PHE A 84 -17.35 23.35 -1.54
CA PHE A 84 -18.08 22.88 -0.37
C PHE A 84 -18.56 21.43 -0.53
N ALA A 85 -19.22 21.12 -1.65
CA ALA A 85 -19.69 19.77 -1.95
C ALA A 85 -18.53 18.76 -2.05
N ALA A 86 -17.44 19.12 -2.72
CA ALA A 86 -16.25 18.28 -2.83
C ALA A 86 -15.62 17.97 -1.46
N ASN A 87 -15.60 18.93 -0.53
CA ASN A 87 -15.11 18.70 0.82
C ASN A 87 -16.05 17.80 1.64
N ALA A 88 -17.37 18.01 1.56
CA ALA A 88 -18.36 17.17 2.22
C ALA A 88 -18.31 15.71 1.73
N LEU A 89 -18.18 15.50 0.41
CA LEU A 89 -18.07 14.17 -0.19
C LEU A 89 -16.76 13.46 0.18
N ARG A 90 -15.64 14.18 0.35
CA ARG A 90 -14.39 13.60 0.87
C ARG A 90 -14.54 13.07 2.29
N ALA A 91 -15.26 13.79 3.16
CA ALA A 91 -15.51 13.35 4.53
C ALA A 91 -16.31 12.03 4.55
N LEU A 92 -17.33 11.92 3.70
CA LEU A 92 -18.14 10.70 3.58
C LEU A 92 -17.35 9.52 3.00
N ARG A 93 -16.50 9.75 1.99
CA ARG A 93 -15.67 8.68 1.38
C ARG A 93 -14.56 8.18 2.30
N ARG A 94 -13.95 9.01 3.15
CA ARG A 94 -12.98 8.54 4.17
C ARG A 94 -13.61 7.51 5.11
N ASN A 95 -14.89 7.66 5.44
CA ASN A 95 -15.61 6.70 6.27
C ASN A 95 -16.04 5.43 5.49
N SER A 96 -16.36 5.57 4.21
CA SER A 96 -16.80 4.43 3.38
C SER A 96 -15.65 3.58 2.81
N ALA A 97 -14.48 4.16 2.54
CA ALA A 97 -13.30 3.43 2.04
C ALA A 97 -12.73 2.40 3.04
N ARG A 98 -13.17 2.44 4.31
CA ARG A 98 -12.91 1.36 5.27
C ARG A 98 -13.76 0.09 5.03
N LYS A 99 -14.87 0.17 4.27
CA LYS A 99 -15.85 -0.93 4.14
C LYS A 99 -15.82 -1.70 2.82
N THR A 100 -15.23 -1.20 1.74
CA THR A 100 -15.32 -1.88 0.44
C THR A 100 -13.98 -2.47 0.00
N ARG A 101 -13.72 -3.71 0.43
CA ARG A 101 -12.79 -4.63 -0.25
C ARG A 101 -13.56 -5.31 -1.38
N MET A 102 -13.07 -5.23 -2.61
CA MET A 102 -13.48 -6.08 -3.75
C MET A 102 -12.43 -5.99 -4.90
N PRO A 103 -12.39 -6.92 -5.86
CA PRO A 103 -11.27 -7.83 -6.04
C PRO A 103 -10.49 -7.64 -7.37
N GLU A 104 -9.29 -8.22 -7.38
CA GLU A 104 -8.59 -8.90 -8.46
C GLU A 104 -8.84 -8.50 -9.93
N ARG A 105 -7.85 -7.82 -10.53
CA ARG A 105 -7.20 -8.28 -11.78
C ARG A 105 -5.87 -7.55 -11.95
N ILE A 106 -4.86 -8.33 -12.38
CA ILE A 106 -3.42 -8.02 -12.42
C ILE A 106 -2.75 -8.18 -11.05
N SER A 107 -2.53 -9.44 -10.70
CA SER A 107 -1.74 -9.93 -9.57
C SER A 107 -0.38 -9.21 -9.50
N PRO A 108 -0.08 -8.45 -8.44
CA PRO A 108 1.30 -8.20 -8.03
C PRO A 108 1.84 -9.39 -7.20
N MET A 109 1.08 -10.48 -7.10
CA MET A 109 1.34 -11.64 -6.23
C MET A 109 2.40 -12.62 -6.75
N LEU A 110 3.09 -12.35 -7.86
CA LEU A 110 4.17 -13.23 -8.32
C LEU A 110 5.51 -13.00 -7.62
N LEU A 111 5.64 -11.95 -6.80
CA LEU A 111 6.75 -11.86 -5.86
C LEU A 111 6.37 -12.66 -4.61
N GLN A 112 6.45 -13.97 -4.75
CA GLN A 112 6.40 -14.91 -3.64
C GLN A 112 7.34 -14.38 -2.55
N LYS A 113 6.78 -14.16 -1.35
CA LYS A 113 7.57 -13.72 -0.19
C LYS A 113 8.77 -14.67 -0.11
N PRO A 114 10.02 -14.17 -0.20
CA PRO A 114 11.18 -15.03 -0.10
C PRO A 114 11.07 -15.87 1.17
N ALA A 115 11.44 -17.15 1.08
CA ALA A 115 11.42 -18.04 2.23
C ALA A 115 12.18 -17.38 3.38
N GLU A 116 11.62 -17.44 4.59
CA GLU A 116 12.36 -16.93 5.73
C GLU A 116 13.58 -17.83 5.92
N PRO A 117 14.78 -17.25 6.05
CA PRO A 117 15.96 -18.04 6.34
C PRO A 117 15.70 -18.82 7.63
N ASP A 118 15.68 -20.14 7.51
CA ASP A 118 15.42 -21.03 8.62
C ASP A 118 16.67 -21.13 9.48
N PHE A 119 16.57 -20.63 10.71
CA PHE A 119 17.65 -20.69 11.69
C PHE A 119 17.40 -21.78 12.75
N THR A 120 16.40 -22.64 12.54
CA THR A 120 16.02 -23.73 13.45
C THR A 120 16.61 -25.09 13.04
N ALA A 121 17.41 -25.14 11.97
CA ALA A 121 17.97 -26.39 11.49
C ALA A 121 19.01 -27.00 12.44
N GLU A 122 18.70 -28.24 12.83
CA GLU A 122 19.52 -29.31 13.41
C GLU A 122 19.70 -29.29 14.93
N GLU A 123 18.63 -29.73 15.61
CA GLU A 123 18.72 -30.53 16.83
C GLU A 123 18.75 -32.01 16.39
N LYS A 124 19.96 -32.58 16.28
CA LYS A 124 20.18 -34.02 16.15
C LYS A 124 21.47 -34.41 16.88
#